data_AF-A0A5M5MY59-F1
#
_entry.id   AF-A0A5M5MY59-F1
#
_cell.length_a   1.000
_cell.length_b   1.000
_cell.length_c   1.000
_cell.angle_alpha   90.00
_cell.angle_beta   90.00
_cell.angle_gamma   90.00
#
_symmetry.space_group_name_H-M   'P 1'
#
loop_
_entity.id
_entity.type
_entity.pdbx_description
1 polymer ?
#
loop_
_entity_poly.entity_id
_entity_poly.type
_entity_poly.pdbx_seq_one_letter_code
_entity_poly.pdbx_strand_id
1 'polypeptide(L)'
;MDKAVIKAKKVECIIGLFFLLPPVLGVFAFVLQLFDADTDFSMLRDLSSNWTNDYSSEGGGGMSAAPIYLGLMALAGVYLIKDSFYALFVTDKQNEK
;
A
#
# COMPACT_ATOMS: atom_id res chain seq x y z
N MET A 1 27.68 -1.29 -13.70
CA MET A 1 26.77 -0.25 -13.19
C MET A 1 27.44 0.37 -11.96
N ASP A 2 27.40 1.68 -11.81
CA ASP A 2 28.07 2.35 -10.69
C ASP A 2 27.51 1.87 -9.33
N LYS A 3 28.38 1.62 -8.34
CA LYS A 3 27.98 1.11 -7.01
C LYS A 3 27.00 2.06 -6.31
N ALA A 4 27.15 3.37 -6.49
CA ALA A 4 26.25 4.37 -5.93
C ALA A 4 24.85 4.27 -6.57
N VAL A 5 24.78 3.99 -7.88
CA VAL A 5 23.51 3.80 -8.60
C VAL A 5 22.77 2.56 -8.09
N ILE A 6 23.46 1.43 -7.91
CA ILE A 6 22.85 0.22 -7.35
C ILE A 6 22.33 0.47 -5.92
N LYS A 7 23.11 1.18 -5.09
CA LYS A 7 22.71 1.52 -3.72
C LYS A 7 21.49 2.43 -3.70
N ALA A 8 21.44 3.47 -4.56
CA ALA A 8 20.29 4.35 -4.68
C ALA A 8 19.02 3.57 -5.09
N LYS A 9 19.16 2.67 -6.08
CA LYS A 9 18.06 1.81 -6.54
C LYS A 9 17.56 0.86 -5.44
N LYS A 10 18.45 0.29 -4.63
CA LYS A 10 18.02 -0.49 -3.45
C LYS A 10 17.16 0.34 -2.48
N VAL A 11 17.54 1.59 -2.22
CA VAL A 11 16.76 2.48 -1.34
C VAL A 11 15.40 2.83 -1.96
N GLU A 12 15.36 3.19 -3.24
CA GLU A 12 14.11 3.43 -3.98
C GLU A 12 13.16 2.22 -3.87
N CYS A 13 13.69 1.01 -4.04
CA CYS A 13 12.90 -0.21 -3.95
C CYS A 13 12.36 -0.45 -2.53
N ILE A 14 13.15 -0.18 -1.48
CA ILE A 14 12.71 -0.32 -0.09
C ILE A 14 11.60 0.69 0.24
N ILE A 15 11.77 1.95 -0.16
CA ILE A 15 10.74 2.98 0.03
C ILE A 15 9.47 2.63 -0.76
N GLY A 16 9.64 2.13 -1.98
CA GLY A 16 8.53 1.68 -2.80
C GLY A 16 7.75 0.54 -2.15
N LEU A 17 8.45 -0.45 -1.58
CA LEU A 17 7.83 -1.54 -0.82
C LEU A 17 7.12 -1.04 0.44
N PHE A 18 7.71 -0.08 1.15
CA PHE A 18 7.09 0.54 2.32
C PHE A 18 5.76 1.21 1.98
N PHE A 19 5.66 1.91 0.85
CA PHE A 19 4.40 2.51 0.41
C PHE A 19 3.41 1.48 -0.15
N LEU A 20 3.88 0.40 -0.77
CA LEU A 20 3.01 -0.61 -1.38
C LEU A 20 2.36 -1.55 -0.35
N LEU A 21 3.04 -1.81 0.76
CA LEU A 21 2.63 -2.81 1.74
C LEU A 21 1.28 -2.48 2.44
N PRO A 22 1.04 -1.25 2.96
CA PRO A 22 -0.25 -0.92 3.58
C PRO A 22 -1.46 -1.04 2.64
N PRO A 23 -1.42 -0.54 1.38
CA PRO A 23 -2.50 -0.74 0.42
C PRO A 23 -2.79 -2.22 0.11
N VAL A 24 -1.74 -3.03 -0.07
CA VAL A 24 -1.90 -4.47 -0.33
C VAL A 24 -2.55 -5.18 0.85
N LEU A 25 -2.13 -4.87 2.09
CA LEU A 25 -2.80 -5.39 3.29
C LEU A 25 -4.25 -4.93 3.39
N GLY A 26 -4.55 -3.68 3.01
CA GLY A 26 -5.92 -3.16 2.96
C GLY A 26 -6.80 -3.94 1.99
N VAL A 27 -6.29 -4.31 0.81
CA VAL A 27 -7.02 -5.16 -0.15
C VAL A 27 -7.26 -6.56 0.42
N PHE A 28 -6.27 -7.18 1.07
CA PHE A 28 -6.46 -8.48 1.70
C PHE A 28 -7.50 -8.44 2.82
N ALA A 29 -7.43 -7.44 3.70
CA ALA A 29 -8.40 -7.24 4.76
C ALA A 29 -9.82 -7.07 4.20
N PHE A 30 -9.97 -6.26 3.14
CA PHE A 30 -11.24 -6.08 2.44
C PHE A 30 -11.80 -7.39 1.89
N VAL A 31 -10.97 -8.19 1.21
CA VAL A 31 -11.39 -9.48 0.64
C VAL A 31 -11.78 -10.46 1.74
N LEU A 32 -10.99 -10.57 2.81
CA LEU A 32 -11.30 -11.45 3.95
C LEU A 32 -12.66 -11.08 4.58
N GLN A 33 -12.94 -9.79 4.70
CA GLN A 33 -14.18 -9.30 5.25
C GLN A 33 -15.40 -9.57 4.36
N LEU A 34 -15.24 -9.59 3.03
CA LEU A 34 -16.31 -10.03 2.12
C LEU A 34 -16.72 -11.49 2.36
N PHE A 35 -15.81 -12.31 2.89
CA PHE A 35 -16.08 -13.70 3.27
C PHE A 35 -16.43 -13.88 4.75
N ASP A 36 -16.81 -12.79 5.43
CA ASP A 36 -17.20 -12.78 6.84
C ASP A 36 -16.10 -13.31 7.78
N ALA A 37 -14.84 -13.09 7.43
CA ALA A 37 -13.73 -13.40 8.31
C ALA A 37 -13.76 -12.48 9.53
N ASP A 38 -13.70 -13.08 10.73
CA ASP A 38 -13.62 -12.37 11.99
C ASP A 38 -12.25 -11.67 12.07
N THR A 39 -12.24 -10.38 11.78
CA THR A 39 -11.05 -9.54 11.74
C THR A 39 -11.32 -8.26 12.52
N ASP A 40 -10.32 -7.75 13.24
CA ASP A 40 -10.44 -6.48 13.99
C ASP A 40 -10.55 -5.23 13.09
N PHE A 41 -10.76 -5.40 11.78
CA PHE A 41 -10.95 -4.30 10.83
C PHE A 41 -12.41 -3.85 10.78
N SER A 42 -12.64 -2.56 10.52
CA SER A 42 -13.98 -1.99 10.38
C SER A 42 -14.83 -2.79 9.39
N MET A 43 -15.98 -3.32 9.83
CA MET A 43 -16.91 -4.07 8.98
C MET A 43 -17.44 -3.22 7.81
N LEU A 44 -17.14 -3.65 6.58
CA LEU A 44 -17.67 -3.09 5.33
C LEU A 44 -18.92 -3.84 4.82
N ARG A 45 -19.69 -4.48 5.73
CA ARG A 45 -20.90 -5.26 5.39
C ARG A 45 -22.13 -4.37 5.12
N ASP A 46 -22.12 -3.12 5.58
CA ASP A 46 -23.20 -2.13 5.40
C ASP A 46 -22.73 -0.93 4.55
N LEU A 47 -22.21 -1.21 3.36
CA LEU A 47 -21.93 -0.17 2.36
C LEU A 47 -23.25 0.43 1.86
N SER A 48 -23.77 1.44 2.56
CA SER A 48 -24.95 2.21 2.12
C SER A 48 -24.62 3.07 0.90
N SER A 49 -25.64 3.55 0.18
CA SER A 49 -25.48 4.50 -0.93
C SER A 49 -24.86 5.84 -0.52
N ASN A 50 -24.79 6.14 0.79
CA ASN A 50 -24.23 7.38 1.31
C ASN A 50 -22.75 7.17 1.69
N TRP A 51 -21.89 7.20 0.66
CA TRP A 51 -20.43 7.04 0.81
C TRP A 51 -19.79 8.28 1.45
N THR A 52 -20.30 9.46 1.12
CA THR A 52 -19.88 10.75 1.68
C THR A 52 -20.78 11.13 2.84
N ASN A 53 -20.14 11.60 3.91
CA ASN A 53 -20.72 12.09 5.18
C ASN A 53 -22.22 12.44 5.09
N ASP A 54 -23.03 11.78 5.92
CA ASP A 54 -24.43 12.13 6.06
C ASP A 54 -24.55 13.46 6.83
N TYR A 55 -25.12 14.46 6.17
CA TYR A 55 -25.37 15.78 6.74
C TYR A 55 -26.76 15.86 7.42
N SER A 56 -27.47 14.74 7.57
CA SER A 56 -28.72 14.68 8.31
C SER A 56 -28.49 14.91 9.81
N SER A 57 -29.50 15.48 10.48
CA SER A 57 -29.49 15.77 11.92
C SER A 57 -29.37 14.52 12.81
N GLU A 58 -29.48 13.31 12.24
CA GLU A 58 -29.42 12.03 12.95
C GLU A 58 -28.04 11.36 12.91
N GLY A 59 -27.08 11.97 12.19
CA GLY A 59 -25.67 11.59 12.21
C GLY A 59 -25.35 10.30 11.43
N GLY A 60 -24.52 10.41 10.41
CA GLY A 60 -24.02 9.25 9.67
C GLY A 60 -22.62 9.51 9.11
N GLY A 61 -21.66 8.69 9.55
CA GLY A 61 -20.22 8.95 9.47
C GLY A 61 -19.65 9.36 8.11
N GLY A 62 -18.72 10.31 8.16
CA GLY A 62 -17.83 10.62 7.04
C GLY A 62 -16.77 9.54 6.87
N MET A 63 -16.58 9.06 5.65
CA MET A 63 -15.50 8.13 5.34
C MET A 63 -14.14 8.81 5.57
N SER A 64 -13.23 8.10 6.24
CA SER A 64 -11.83 8.52 6.33
C SER A 64 -11.24 8.73 4.93
N ALA A 65 -10.40 9.75 4.75
CA ALA A 65 -9.62 9.95 3.52
C ALA A 65 -8.59 8.83 3.25
N ALA A 66 -8.50 7.83 4.14
CA ALA A 66 -7.61 6.68 4.05
C ALA A 66 -7.59 5.99 2.67
N PRO A 67 -8.71 5.72 1.96
CA PRO A 67 -8.65 5.07 0.64
C PRO A 67 -7.91 5.91 -0.41
N ILE A 68 -8.03 7.24 -0.35
CA ILE A 68 -7.30 8.15 -1.25
C ILE A 68 -5.81 8.07 -0.96
N TYR A 69 -5.42 8.15 0.32
CA TYR A 69 -4.02 8.04 0.71
C TYR A 69 -3.42 6.68 0.38
N LEU A 70 -4.15 5.59 0.61
CA LEU A 70 -3.73 4.24 0.23
C LEU A 70 -3.59 4.09 -1.30
N GLY A 71 -4.50 4.68 -2.08
CA GLY A 71 -4.39 4.73 -3.54
C GLY A 71 -3.13 5.47 -4.01
N LEU A 72 -2.84 6.63 -3.43
CA LEU A 72 -1.63 7.41 -3.74
C LEU A 72 -0.35 6.67 -3.31
N MET A 73 -0.36 6.04 -2.14
CA MET A 73 0.75 5.21 -1.67
C MET A 73 1.00 4.03 -2.62
N ALA A 74 -0.06 3.36 -3.10
CA ALA A 74 0.08 2.27 -4.07
C ALA A 74 0.71 2.74 -5.38
N LEU A 75 0.24 3.86 -5.94
CA LEU A 75 0.80 4.43 -7.17
C LEU A 75 2.28 4.83 -7.01
N ALA A 76 2.61 5.54 -5.93
CA ALA A 76 3.99 5.95 -5.64
C ALA A 76 4.90 4.74 -5.40
N GLY A 77 4.41 3.74 -4.65
CA GLY A 77 5.13 2.51 -4.36
C GLY A 77 5.48 1.73 -5.62
N VAL A 78 4.49 1.48 -6.49
CA VAL A 78 4.70 0.78 -7.77
C VAL A 78 5.63 1.56 -8.69
N TYR A 79 5.49 2.89 -8.77
CA TYR A 79 6.35 3.72 -9.59
C TYR A 79 7.83 3.61 -9.19
N LEU A 80 8.13 3.63 -7.88
CA LEU A 80 9.48 3.47 -7.36
C LEU A 80 10.01 2.04 -7.59
N ILE A 81 9.20 1.02 -7.38
CA ILE A 81 9.61 -0.39 -7.53
C ILE A 81 9.91 -0.73 -8.99
N LYS A 82 9.06 -0.27 -9.93
CA LYS A 82 9.15 -0.62 -11.37
C LYS A 82 10.57 -0.51 -11.93
N ASP A 83 11.26 0.57 -11.60
CA ASP A 83 12.59 0.88 -12.15
C ASP A 83 13.74 0.54 -11.19
N SER A 84 13.46 -0.10 -10.04
CA SER A 84 14.45 -0.38 -8.99
C SER A 84 14.46 -1.83 -8.48
N PHE A 85 13.46 -2.63 -8.82
CA PHE A 85 13.29 -4.00 -8.32
C PHE A 85 14.50 -4.91 -8.60
N TYR A 86 15.12 -4.80 -9.78
CA TYR A 86 16.29 -5.60 -10.14
C TYR A 86 17.45 -5.40 -9.14
N ALA A 87 17.57 -4.23 -8.52
CA ALA A 87 18.68 -3.89 -7.64
C ALA A 87 18.68 -4.72 -6.35
N LEU A 88 17.55 -5.31 -5.94
CA LEU A 88 17.50 -6.25 -4.82
C LEU A 88 18.28 -7.55 -5.10
N PHE A 89 18.28 -8.00 -6.35
CA PHE A 89 18.88 -9.27 -6.77
C PHE A 89 20.29 -9.12 -7.33
N VAL A 90 20.77 -7.89 -7.51
CA VAL A 90 22.17 -7.64 -7.83
C VAL A 90 22.99 -7.93 -6.57
N THR A 91 23.58 -9.12 -6.54
CA THR A 91 24.60 -9.50 -5.57
C THR A 91 25.88 -8.74 -5.91
N ASP A 92 26.40 -7.97 -4.96
CA ASP A 92 27.76 -7.47 -5.04
C ASP A 92 28.70 -8.69 -5.08
N LYS A 93 29.23 -9.05 -6.26
CA LYS A 93 30.34 -10.00 -6.41
C LYS A 93 31.62 -9.41 -5.81
N GLN A 94 31.64 -9.18 -4.51
CA GLN A 94 32.73 -8.52 -3.79
C GLN A 94 33.21 -9.33 -2.57
N ASN A 95 32.78 -10.58 -2.42
CA ASN A 95 33.32 -11.53 -1.44
C ASN A 95 34.08 -12.69 -2.09
N GLU A 96 34.57 -12.54 -3.32
CA GLU A 96 35.71 -13.32 -3.80
C GLU A 96 36.95 -12.47 -3.56
N LYS A 97 37.49 -12.58 -2.34
CA LYS A 97 38.88 -12.22 -2.03
C LYS A 97 39.77 -13.38 -2.41
#